data_AF-A0A933GCD0-F1
#
_entry.id   AF-A0A933GCD0-F1
#
_cell.length_a   1.000
_cell.length_b   1.000
_cell.length_c   1.000
_cell.angle_alpha   90.00
_cell.angle_beta   90.00
_cell.angle_gamma   90.00
#
_symmetry.space_group_name_H-M   'P 1'
#
loop_
_entity.id
_entity.type
_entity.pdbx_description
1 polymer ?
#
loop_
_entity_poly.entity_id
_entity_poly.type
_entity_poly.pdbx_seq_one_letter_code
_entity_poly.pdbx_strand_id
1 'polypeptide(L)'
;MGIKRSITHLGLLSAVLLAGIGAKEKGELPSPKATAPQEVEVIGVVLDQRTQQPLVVLQGKRDKRNLAMAIGIAEANGIAIPLQGVTPPRPLTHDLFLTLFGRLKVSLKRVVITDLKDDIYYAVVYLTADGAEMSLDSRPSDAIALAIRAKVPILVEDRVFDKSGTAGPRTGPSPHF
;
A
#
# COMPACT_ATOMS: atom_id res chain seq x y z
N MET A 1 -31.78 -58.53 19.98
CA MET A 1 -31.75 -59.19 21.30
C MET A 1 -30.49 -58.73 22.02
N GLY A 2 -30.51 -58.47 23.32
CA GLY A 2 -29.29 -58.27 24.12
C GLY A 2 -29.39 -59.02 25.44
N ILE A 3 -28.30 -59.06 26.23
CA ILE A 3 -28.26 -58.89 27.70
C ILE A 3 -26.88 -59.31 28.30
N LYS A 4 -26.18 -58.30 28.86
CA LYS A 4 -25.35 -58.24 30.10
C LYS A 4 -24.54 -59.46 30.60
N ARG A 5 -23.29 -59.20 31.04
CA ARG A 5 -22.66 -59.42 32.39
C ARG A 5 -21.10 -59.49 32.28
N SER A 6 -20.24 -59.25 33.28
CA SER A 6 -20.26 -58.42 34.52
C SER A 6 -18.87 -58.42 35.23
N ILE A 7 -18.51 -57.33 35.95
CA ILE A 7 -17.73 -57.17 37.23
C ILE A 7 -16.71 -58.27 37.66
N THR A 8 -15.46 -58.03 38.13
CA THR A 8 -14.64 -56.79 38.44
C THR A 8 -13.23 -56.91 37.76
N HIS A 9 -12.02 -56.44 38.16
CA HIS A 9 -11.37 -55.72 39.29
C HIS A 9 -10.40 -54.67 38.70
N LEU A 10 -10.15 -53.47 39.28
CA LEU A 10 -9.38 -53.08 40.47
C LEU A 10 -7.88 -53.51 40.49
N GLY A 11 -6.99 -52.56 40.16
CA GLY A 11 -5.53 -52.60 40.37
C GLY A 11 -5.02 -51.18 40.65
N LEU A 12 -3.93 -51.03 41.42
CA LEU A 12 -3.60 -49.79 42.14
C LEU A 12 -2.21 -49.22 41.79
N LEU A 13 -2.10 -47.89 41.76
CA LEU A 13 -0.89 -47.04 41.80
C LEU A 13 0.36 -47.46 40.98
N SER A 14 0.79 -46.56 40.09
CA SER A 14 1.99 -45.73 40.36
C SER A 14 2.10 -44.58 39.35
N ALA A 15 2.58 -43.43 39.80
CA ALA A 15 2.90 -42.30 38.93
C ALA A 15 4.39 -42.30 38.58
N VAL A 16 4.72 -42.06 37.31
CA VAL A 16 6.07 -41.69 36.88
C VAL A 16 5.97 -40.39 36.10
N LEU A 17 6.46 -39.30 36.69
CA LEU A 17 6.54 -38.01 36.05
C LEU A 17 7.86 -37.94 35.26
N LEU A 18 7.79 -38.08 33.93
CA LEU A 18 8.96 -37.90 33.07
C LEU A 18 8.85 -36.58 32.30
N ALA A 19 9.45 -35.53 32.87
CA ALA A 19 9.63 -34.26 32.17
C ALA A 19 10.71 -34.43 31.08
N GLY A 20 10.37 -34.12 29.81
CA GLY A 20 11.26 -34.34 28.67
C GLY A 20 11.15 -33.26 27.61
N ILE A 21 12.22 -32.44 27.51
CA ILE A 21 12.67 -31.68 26.33
C ILE A 21 11.57 -31.09 25.42
N GLY A 22 11.24 -29.82 25.65
CA GLY A 22 10.30 -29.08 24.81
C GLY A 22 10.81 -28.85 23.39
N ALA A 23 10.00 -29.25 22.41
CA ALA A 23 10.10 -28.70 21.05
C ALA A 23 9.74 -27.22 21.10
N LYS A 24 10.74 -26.35 20.92
CA LYS A 24 10.54 -24.90 20.87
C LYS A 24 9.73 -24.57 19.62
N GLU A 25 8.45 -24.24 19.80
CA GLU A 25 7.60 -23.75 18.71
C GLU A 25 8.35 -22.62 17.99
N LYS A 26 8.44 -22.72 16.65
CA LYS A 26 8.80 -21.56 15.84
C LYS A 26 7.66 -20.57 16.05
N GLY A 27 7.92 -19.51 16.82
CA GLY A 27 6.98 -18.41 16.96
C GLY A 27 6.69 -17.86 15.58
N GLU A 28 5.47 -18.10 15.09
CA GLU A 28 4.92 -17.43 13.93
C GLU A 28 5.11 -15.93 14.17
N LEU A 29 5.83 -15.25 13.26
CA LEU A 29 5.98 -13.80 13.38
C LEU A 29 4.56 -13.21 13.41
N PRO A 30 4.18 -12.45 14.45
CA PRO A 30 2.80 -12.04 14.63
C PRO A 30 2.38 -11.26 13.38
N SER A 31 1.45 -11.84 12.61
CA SER A 31 0.97 -11.27 11.35
C SER A 31 0.65 -9.80 11.59
N PRO A 32 1.24 -8.85 10.82
CA PRO A 32 1.04 -7.43 11.08
C PRO A 32 -0.45 -7.14 11.21
N LYS A 33 -0.88 -6.66 12.39
CA LYS A 33 -2.27 -6.26 12.59
C LYS A 33 -2.56 -5.21 11.53
N ALA A 34 -3.42 -5.55 10.57
CA ALA A 34 -3.72 -4.70 9.44
C ALA A 34 -4.43 -3.42 9.92
N THR A 35 -3.65 -2.41 10.29
CA THR A 35 -4.15 -1.07 10.56
C THR A 35 -4.65 -0.45 9.26
N ALA A 36 -5.75 0.30 9.38
CA ALA A 36 -6.35 1.01 8.26
C ALA A 36 -5.31 1.92 7.56
N PRO A 37 -5.43 2.14 6.23
CA PRO A 37 -4.49 2.95 5.48
C PRO A 37 -4.34 4.35 6.09
N GLN A 38 -3.13 4.90 6.04
CA GLN A 38 -2.84 6.22 6.57
C GLN A 38 -2.73 7.26 5.46
N GLU A 39 -3.16 8.48 5.74
CA GLU A 39 -2.95 9.61 4.85
C GLU A 39 -1.46 9.99 4.81
N VAL A 40 -0.96 10.39 3.64
CA VAL A 40 0.43 10.78 3.41
C VAL A 40 0.55 12.20 2.83
N GLU A 41 1.72 12.79 3.02
CA GLU A 41 2.13 14.04 2.36
C GLU A 41 3.15 13.74 1.28
N VAL A 42 3.06 14.43 0.13
CA VAL A 42 4.06 14.34 -0.94
C VAL A 42 5.19 15.31 -0.59
N ILE A 43 6.31 14.77 -0.11
CA ILE A 43 7.47 15.54 0.32
C ILE A 43 8.21 16.15 -0.87
N GLY A 44 8.22 15.44 -2.01
CA GLY A 44 8.84 15.95 -3.23
C GLY A 44 8.99 14.89 -4.32
N VAL A 45 9.54 15.34 -5.45
CA VAL A 45 10.14 14.50 -6.47
C VAL A 45 11.64 14.79 -6.46
N VAL A 46 12.47 13.76 -6.30
CA VAL A 46 13.93 13.84 -6.20
C VAL A 46 14.59 12.91 -7.21
N LEU A 47 15.89 13.03 -7.44
CA LEU A 47 16.67 12.07 -8.23
C LEU A 47 17.46 11.15 -7.29
N ASP A 48 17.46 9.84 -7.54
CA ASP A 48 18.46 8.93 -6.95
C ASP A 48 19.84 9.36 -7.46
N GLN A 49 20.77 9.67 -6.54
CA GLN A 49 22.08 10.23 -6.91
C GLN A 49 22.94 9.28 -7.76
N ARG A 50 22.70 7.96 -7.68
CA ARG A 50 23.48 6.90 -8.32
C ARG A 50 22.86 6.48 -9.67
N THR A 51 21.53 6.39 -9.77
CA THR A 51 20.84 5.99 -11.02
C THR A 51 20.30 7.15 -11.83
N GLN A 52 20.27 8.36 -11.26
CA GLN A 52 19.61 9.56 -11.82
C GLN A 52 18.12 9.35 -12.13
N GLN A 53 17.50 8.31 -11.56
CA GLN A 53 16.08 8.01 -11.74
C GLN A 53 15.22 8.89 -10.82
N PRO A 54 14.11 9.46 -11.31
CA PRO A 54 13.16 10.17 -10.46
C PRO A 54 12.49 9.25 -9.43
N LEU A 55 12.45 9.70 -8.18
CA LEU A 55 11.70 9.11 -7.08
C LEU A 55 10.65 10.10 -6.60
N VAL A 56 9.40 9.67 -6.43
CA VAL A 56 8.43 10.41 -5.61
C VAL A 56 8.57 9.97 -4.15
N VAL A 57 8.64 10.94 -3.24
CA VAL A 57 8.79 10.70 -1.80
C VAL A 57 7.51 11.09 -1.08
N LEU A 58 6.96 10.14 -0.32
CA LEU A 58 5.76 10.25 0.49
C LEU A 58 6.13 10.09 1.97
N GLN A 59 5.40 10.75 2.88
CA GLN A 59 5.55 10.57 4.33
C GLN A 59 4.20 10.34 5.00
N GLY A 60 4.12 9.30 5.85
CA GLY A 60 2.98 9.01 6.70
C GLY A 60 2.65 10.16 7.66
N LYS A 61 1.42 10.69 7.62
CA LYS A 61 0.98 11.71 8.59
C LYS A 61 0.92 11.15 10.01
N ARG A 62 0.64 9.84 10.16
CA ARG A 62 0.41 9.16 11.44
C ARG A 62 1.71 8.82 12.17
N ASP A 63 2.69 8.27 11.46
CA ASP A 63 3.90 7.65 12.05
C ASP A 63 5.23 8.23 11.52
N LYS A 64 5.16 9.16 10.56
CA LYS A 64 6.32 9.80 9.90
C LYS A 64 7.26 8.82 9.18
N ARG A 65 6.79 7.61 8.84
CA ARG A 65 7.51 6.71 7.94
C ARG A 65 7.54 7.29 6.53
N ASN A 66 8.68 7.20 5.87
CA ASN A 66 8.84 7.61 4.47
C ASN A 66 8.63 6.41 3.53
N LEU A 67 8.05 6.66 2.36
CA LEU A 67 7.94 5.74 1.24
C LEU A 67 8.49 6.43 0.00
N ALA A 68 9.44 5.81 -0.69
CA ALA A 68 10.00 6.29 -1.96
C ALA A 68 9.65 5.32 -3.09
N MET A 69 9.14 5.83 -4.20
CA MET A 69 8.78 5.03 -5.38
C MET A 69 9.45 5.60 -6.62
N ALA A 70 10.13 4.74 -7.38
CA ALA A 70 10.73 5.12 -8.66
C ALA A 70 9.65 5.34 -9.74
N ILE A 71 9.81 6.40 -10.53
CA ILE A 71 8.86 6.81 -11.57
C ILE A 71 9.59 7.29 -12.84
N GLY A 72 8.88 7.35 -13.96
CA GLY A 72 9.41 7.93 -15.20
C GLY A 72 9.49 9.46 -15.16
N ILE A 73 10.21 10.04 -16.12
CA ILE A 73 10.41 11.50 -16.21
C ILE A 73 9.08 12.21 -16.55
N ALA A 74 8.19 11.58 -17.32
CA ALA A 74 6.87 12.12 -17.62
C ALA A 74 5.97 12.18 -16.37
N GLU A 75 5.94 11.10 -15.59
CA GLU A 75 5.28 11.00 -14.29
C GLU A 75 5.83 12.01 -13.29
N ALA A 76 7.16 12.14 -13.22
CA ALA A 76 7.87 13.09 -12.37
C ALA A 76 7.43 14.54 -12.65
N ASN A 77 7.39 14.95 -13.92
CA ASN A 77 6.87 16.26 -14.32
C ASN A 77 5.37 16.41 -14.01
N GLY A 78 4.59 15.34 -14.21
CA GLY A 78 3.16 15.30 -13.88
C GLY A 78 2.86 15.55 -12.39
N ILE A 79 3.77 15.18 -11.49
CA ILE A 79 3.68 15.39 -10.03
C ILE A 79 4.35 16.70 -9.59
N ALA A 80 5.55 17.00 -10.09
CA ALA A 80 6.35 18.13 -9.60
C ALA A 80 5.74 19.51 -9.92
N ILE A 81 5.20 19.70 -11.13
CA ILE A 81 4.61 20.97 -11.57
C ILE A 81 3.45 21.43 -10.65
N PRO A 82 2.40 20.61 -10.39
CA PRO A 82 1.33 21.02 -9.49
C PRO A 82 1.75 21.05 -8.01
N LEU A 83 2.74 20.24 -7.59
CA LEU A 83 3.27 20.27 -6.23
C LEU A 83 3.99 21.59 -5.91
N GLN A 84 4.64 22.19 -6.92
CA GLN A 84 5.22 23.53 -6.86
C GLN A 84 4.17 24.66 -7.01
N GLY A 85 2.89 24.32 -7.19
CA GLY A 85 1.80 25.29 -7.43
C GLY A 85 1.86 25.97 -8.81
N VAL A 86 2.71 25.50 -9.72
CA VAL A 86 2.91 26.11 -11.04
C VAL A 86 1.72 25.79 -11.95
N THR A 87 1.07 26.83 -12.47
CA THR A 87 -0.01 26.68 -13.45
C THR A 87 0.56 26.71 -14.87
N PRO A 88 0.44 25.63 -15.65
CA PRO A 88 0.96 25.57 -17.03
C PRO A 88 0.10 26.41 -17.99
N PRO A 89 0.67 26.92 -19.11
CA PRO A 89 -0.06 27.75 -20.08
C PRO A 89 -1.12 26.97 -20.89
N ARG A 90 -1.08 25.64 -20.83
CA ARG A 90 -2.07 24.71 -21.40
C ARG A 90 -2.33 23.58 -20.39
N PRO A 91 -3.55 23.04 -20.28
CA PRO A 91 -3.83 21.88 -19.43
C PRO A 91 -2.95 20.69 -19.80
N LEU A 92 -2.37 20.02 -18.79
CA LEU A 92 -1.67 18.75 -18.97
C LEU A 92 -2.68 17.58 -18.86
N THR A 93 -2.20 16.35 -19.05
CA THR A 93 -3.04 15.14 -19.10
C THR A 93 -3.97 15.01 -17.89
N HIS A 94 -3.46 15.18 -16.67
CA HIS A 94 -4.26 15.08 -15.44
C HIS A 94 -5.22 16.26 -15.26
N ASP A 95 -4.90 17.45 -15.78
CA ASP A 95 -5.80 18.62 -15.80
C ASP A 95 -6.98 18.40 -16.77
N LEU A 96 -6.72 17.74 -17.91
CA LEU A 96 -7.75 17.30 -18.86
C LEU A 96 -8.68 16.25 -18.23
N PHE A 97 -8.15 15.26 -17.50
CA PHE A 97 -8.95 14.27 -16.78
C PHE A 97 -9.85 14.91 -15.71
N LEU A 98 -9.33 15.82 -14.88
CA LEU A 98 -10.13 16.53 -13.88
C LEU A 98 -11.19 17.45 -14.53
N THR A 99 -10.87 18.05 -15.68
CA THR A 99 -11.85 18.80 -16.48
C THR A 99 -12.96 17.88 -16.99
N LEU A 100 -12.63 16.69 -17.49
CA LEU A 100 -13.59 15.68 -17.95
C LEU A 100 -14.49 15.19 -16.81
N PHE A 101 -13.91 14.86 -15.65
CA PHE A 101 -14.67 14.47 -14.46
C PHE A 101 -15.67 15.57 -14.06
N GLY A 102 -15.25 16.83 -14.02
CA GLY A 102 -16.13 17.97 -13.74
C GLY A 102 -17.26 18.13 -14.76
N ARG A 103 -17.00 17.92 -16.06
CA ARG A 103 -18.03 17.93 -17.11
C ARG A 103 -19.04 16.78 -16.98
N LEU A 104 -18.59 15.62 -16.51
CA LEU A 104 -19.41 14.43 -16.25
C LEU A 104 -20.02 14.40 -14.84
N LYS A 105 -19.87 15.47 -14.04
CA LYS A 105 -20.29 15.57 -12.62
C LYS A 105 -19.63 14.53 -11.68
N VAL A 106 -18.58 13.86 -12.14
CA VAL A 106 -17.80 12.89 -11.36
C VAL A 106 -16.91 13.65 -10.37
N SER A 107 -16.95 13.27 -9.10
CA SER A 107 -16.09 13.82 -8.04
C SER A 107 -14.99 12.84 -7.66
N LEU A 108 -13.71 13.22 -7.82
CA LEU A 108 -12.61 12.54 -7.16
C LEU A 108 -12.71 12.75 -5.63
N LYS A 109 -12.53 11.69 -4.84
CA LYS A 109 -12.69 11.72 -3.37
C LYS A 109 -11.40 11.45 -2.61
N ARG A 110 -10.62 10.47 -3.06
CA ARG A 110 -9.33 10.06 -2.47
C ARG A 110 -8.60 9.13 -3.45
N VAL A 111 -7.31 8.93 -3.21
CA VAL A 111 -6.56 7.83 -3.83
C VAL A 111 -5.89 6.99 -2.74
N VAL A 112 -5.70 5.70 -2.99
CA VAL A 112 -5.02 4.78 -2.06
C VAL A 112 -3.95 4.00 -2.80
N ILE A 113 -2.71 4.00 -2.31
CA ILE A 113 -1.68 3.04 -2.73
C ILE A 113 -1.95 1.75 -1.96
N THR A 114 -2.41 0.72 -2.66
CA THR A 114 -3.08 -0.44 -2.06
C THR A 114 -2.15 -1.60 -1.81
N ASP A 115 -1.18 -1.87 -2.69
CA ASP A 115 -0.21 -2.93 -2.47
C ASP A 115 1.12 -2.73 -3.21
N LEU A 116 2.12 -3.51 -2.80
CA LEU A 116 3.39 -3.73 -3.50
C LEU A 116 3.53 -5.24 -3.76
N LYS A 117 3.70 -5.66 -5.01
CA LYS A 117 3.86 -7.06 -5.41
C LYS A 117 4.81 -7.15 -6.58
N ASP A 118 5.79 -8.07 -6.52
CA ASP A 118 6.79 -8.30 -7.57
C ASP A 118 7.48 -6.99 -8.02
N ASP A 119 7.84 -6.16 -7.03
CA ASP A 119 8.37 -4.79 -7.14
C ASP A 119 7.47 -3.75 -7.87
N ILE A 120 6.23 -4.12 -8.22
CA ILE A 120 5.20 -3.24 -8.79
C ILE A 120 4.28 -2.70 -7.68
N TYR A 121 4.14 -1.37 -7.60
CA TYR A 121 3.19 -0.70 -6.73
C TYR A 121 1.84 -0.49 -7.42
N TYR A 122 0.75 -0.74 -6.71
CA TYR A 122 -0.63 -0.60 -7.18
C TYR A 122 -1.36 0.52 -6.44
N ALA A 123 -2.26 1.24 -7.13
CA ALA A 123 -3.10 2.25 -6.52
C ALA A 123 -4.55 2.21 -7.04
N VAL A 124 -5.49 2.70 -6.25
CA VAL A 124 -6.91 2.81 -6.60
C VAL A 124 -7.38 4.24 -6.43
N VAL A 125 -8.03 4.75 -7.46
CA VAL A 125 -8.64 6.08 -7.53
C VAL A 125 -10.12 5.97 -7.20
N TYR A 126 -10.57 6.61 -6.11
CA TYR A 126 -11.95 6.53 -5.63
C TYR A 126 -12.73 7.79 -6.02
N LEU A 127 -13.82 7.58 -6.75
CA LEU A 127 -14.67 8.61 -7.34
C LEU A 127 -16.12 8.45 -6.84
N THR A 128 -16.93 9.48 -7.04
CA THR A 128 -18.39 9.41 -6.89
C THR A 128 -19.06 9.97 -8.14
N ALA A 129 -20.04 9.24 -8.68
CA ALA A 129 -20.88 9.67 -9.80
C ALA A 129 -22.36 9.42 -9.44
N ASP A 130 -23.22 10.42 -9.63
CA ASP A 130 -24.66 10.38 -9.31
C ASP A 130 -25.01 9.80 -7.92
N GLY A 131 -24.12 10.01 -6.93
CA GLY A 131 -24.26 9.54 -5.56
C GLY A 131 -23.67 8.15 -5.27
N ALA A 132 -23.34 7.36 -6.29
CA ALA A 132 -22.69 6.06 -6.14
C ALA A 132 -21.15 6.20 -6.08
N GLU A 133 -20.49 5.42 -5.22
CA GLU A 133 -19.03 5.28 -5.26
C GLU A 133 -18.60 4.38 -6.43
N MET A 134 -17.45 4.71 -7.05
CA MET A 134 -16.78 3.88 -8.04
C MET A 134 -15.26 3.93 -7.84
N SER A 135 -14.56 2.87 -8.24
CA SER A 135 -13.12 2.72 -8.09
C SER A 135 -12.46 2.38 -9.42
N LEU A 136 -11.34 3.04 -9.73
CA LEU A 136 -10.50 2.72 -10.89
C LEU A 136 -9.14 2.23 -10.43
N ASP A 137 -8.63 1.15 -11.03
CA ASP A 137 -7.23 0.74 -10.93
C ASP A 137 -6.31 1.80 -11.57
N SER A 138 -5.12 1.98 -11.01
CA SER A 138 -4.23 3.07 -11.39
C SER A 138 -2.77 2.83 -10.97
N ARG A 139 -1.85 3.43 -11.73
CA ARG A 139 -0.45 3.57 -11.28
C ARG A 139 -0.39 4.62 -10.16
N PRO A 140 0.40 4.43 -9.10
CA PRO A 140 0.54 5.43 -8.03
C PRO A 140 0.91 6.82 -8.53
N SER A 141 1.72 6.91 -9.59
CA SER A 141 2.10 8.18 -10.23
C SER A 141 0.91 9.00 -10.71
N ASP A 142 -0.02 8.37 -11.44
CA ASP A 142 -1.20 9.04 -11.99
C ASP A 142 -2.22 9.36 -10.89
N ALA A 143 -2.38 8.45 -9.94
CA ALA A 143 -3.21 8.66 -8.75
C ALA A 143 -2.73 9.88 -7.93
N ILE A 144 -1.42 10.00 -7.66
CA ILE A 144 -0.82 11.16 -6.97
C ILE A 144 -0.98 12.44 -7.81
N ALA A 145 -0.71 12.38 -9.11
CA ALA A 145 -0.80 13.55 -10.00
C ALA A 145 -2.22 14.10 -10.13
N LEU A 146 -3.26 13.24 -10.04
CA LEU A 146 -4.66 13.66 -9.91
C LEU A 146 -4.94 14.23 -8.50
N ALA A 147 -4.49 13.55 -7.46
CA ALA A 147 -4.82 13.90 -6.08
C ALA A 147 -4.28 15.27 -5.62
N ILE A 148 -3.04 15.60 -5.99
CA ILE A 148 -2.43 16.93 -5.71
C ILE A 148 -3.27 18.05 -6.34
N ARG A 149 -3.64 17.89 -7.62
CA ARG A 149 -4.44 18.89 -8.37
C ARG A 149 -5.84 19.06 -7.81
N ALA A 150 -6.51 17.95 -7.52
CA ALA A 150 -7.86 17.96 -6.95
C ALA A 150 -7.91 18.29 -5.44
N LYS A 151 -6.75 18.35 -4.78
CA LYS A 151 -6.59 18.58 -3.33
C LYS A 151 -7.36 17.56 -2.47
N VAL A 152 -7.32 16.29 -2.88
CA VAL A 152 -7.92 15.17 -2.13
C VAL A 152 -6.88 14.36 -1.36
N PRO A 153 -7.27 13.62 -0.31
CA PRO A 153 -6.35 12.76 0.43
C PRO A 153 -5.68 11.70 -0.45
N ILE A 154 -4.38 11.56 -0.27
CA ILE A 154 -3.57 10.40 -0.71
C ILE A 154 -3.39 9.51 0.52
N LEU A 155 -3.77 8.25 0.41
CA LEU A 155 -3.55 7.26 1.47
C LEU A 155 -2.63 6.13 1.00
N VAL A 156 -2.02 5.44 1.95
CA VAL A 156 -1.16 4.27 1.73
C VAL A 156 -1.53 3.20 2.75
N GLU A 157 -1.75 1.97 2.29
CA GLU A 157 -1.97 0.80 3.16
C GLU A 157 -0.69 0.50 3.95
N ASP A 158 -0.78 0.22 5.26
CA ASP A 158 0.42 0.08 6.11
C ASP A 158 1.37 -1.04 5.63
N ARG A 159 0.81 -2.11 5.03
CA ARG A 159 1.57 -3.20 4.38
C ARG A 159 2.49 -2.74 3.25
N VAL A 160 2.21 -1.60 2.61
CA VAL A 160 3.06 -1.04 1.55
C VAL A 160 4.34 -0.45 2.14
N PHE A 161 4.23 0.27 3.26
CA PHE A 161 5.41 0.72 4.03
C PHE A 161 6.20 -0.48 4.55
N ASP A 162 5.54 -1.51 5.08
CA ASP A 162 6.21 -2.69 5.64
C ASP A 162 7.01 -3.44 4.57
N LYS A 163 6.39 -3.72 3.41
CA LYS A 163 7.07 -4.34 2.26
C LYS A 163 8.22 -3.45 1.75
N SER A 164 7.96 -2.16 1.53
CA SER A 164 8.96 -1.19 1.05
C SER A 164 10.16 -1.07 1.99
N GLY A 165 9.93 -1.10 3.32
CA GLY A 165 10.98 -1.09 4.33
C GLY A 165 11.89 -2.32 4.31
N THR A 166 11.39 -3.48 3.85
CA THR A 166 12.24 -4.66 3.59
C THR A 166 12.93 -4.60 2.22
N ALA A 167 12.32 -3.93 1.24
CA ALA A 167 12.85 -3.69 -0.10
C ALA A 167 13.74 -2.43 -0.15
N GLY A 168 14.84 -2.44 0.61
CA GLY A 168 15.85 -1.37 0.56
C GLY A 168 16.39 -1.12 -0.86
N PRO A 169 16.89 0.10 -1.17
CA PRO A 169 17.01 0.63 -2.55
C PRO A 169 18.02 -0.11 -3.45
N ARG A 170 17.51 -1.18 -4.10
CA ARG A 170 18.15 -1.97 -5.16
C ARG A 170 17.76 -1.37 -6.53
N THR A 171 18.67 -1.02 -7.44
CA THR A 171 19.74 -1.84 -8.07
C THR A 171 19.24 -3.07 -8.84
N GLY A 172 18.14 -2.91 -9.57
CA GLY A 172 17.88 -3.67 -10.80
C GLY A 172 17.85 -2.70 -11.99
N PRO A 173 18.30 -3.11 -13.21
CA PRO A 173 17.98 -2.35 -14.41
C PRO A 173 16.47 -2.44 -14.67
N SER A 174 15.83 -1.32 -15.01
CA SER A 174 14.43 -1.34 -15.45
C SER A 174 14.29 -2.26 -16.68
N PRO A 175 13.29 -3.17 -16.73
CA PRO A 175 12.99 -3.88 -17.96
C PRO A 175 12.55 -2.86 -19.02
N HIS A 176 13.32 -2.76 -20.11
CA HIS A 176 12.93 -1.99 -21.28
C HIS A 176 11.79 -2.72 -21.99
N PHE A 177 10.62 -2.08 -22.00
CA PHE A 177 9.49 -2.37 -22.89
C PHE A 177 9.43 -1.28 -23.97
#